data_AF-A0A2V8Q0N0-F1
#
_entry.id   AF-A0A2V8Q0N0-F1
#
_cell.length_a   1.000
_cell.length_b   1.000
_cell.length_c   1.000
_cell.angle_alpha   90.00
_cell.angle_beta   90.00
_cell.angle_gamma   90.00
#
_symmetry.space_group_name_H-M   'P 1'
#
loop_
_entity.id
_entity.type
_entity.pdbx_description
1 polymer ?
#
loop_
_entity_poly.entity_id
_entity_poly.type
_entity_poly.pdbx_seq_one_letter_code
_entity_poly.pdbx_strand_id
1 'polypeptide(L)' 'MRERRQARQSEREAIFTVEDEGDGFNVREIPDPCDPANLFKSNGRGVLLIYNIMDEVEYSERGNRLKMVARPKREVPAT' A
#
# COMPACT_ATOMS: atom_id res chain seq x y z
N MET A 1 -18.04 -6.52 -11.36
CA MET A 1 -17.12 -6.04 -10.32
C MET A 1 -16.76 -4.60 -10.65
N ARG A 2 -17.17 -3.64 -9.83
CA ARG A 2 -16.73 -2.24 -9.99
C ARG A 2 -15.51 -1.99 -9.11
N GLU A 3 -14.59 -1.22 -9.66
CA GLU A 3 -13.41 -0.73 -8.97
C GLU A 3 -13.34 0.78 -9.17
N ARG A 4 -12.99 1.50 -8.11
CA ARG A 4 -12.83 2.95 -8.10
C ARG A 4 -11.38 3.28 -7.77
N ARG A 5 -10.75 4.07 -8.64
CA ARG A 5 -9.40 4.60 -8.44
C ARG A 5 -9.44 6.12 -8.47
N GLN A 6 -8.80 6.75 -7.49
CA GLN A 6 -8.64 8.19 -7.42
C GLN A 6 -7.18 8.51 -7.16
N ALA A 7 -6.68 9.56 -7.81
CA ALA A 7 -5.36 10.11 -7.55
C ALA A 7 -5.50 11.63 -7.32
N ARG A 8 -4.83 12.14 -6.31
CA ARG A 8 -4.69 13.58 -6.05
C ARG A 8 -3.21 13.89 -5.88
N GLN A 9 -2.73 14.96 -6.48
CA GLN A 9 -1.33 15.34 -6.42
C GLN A 9 -1.20 16.81 -6.05
N SER A 10 -0.18 17.12 -5.27
CA SER A 10 0.32 18.45 -4.99
C SER A 10 1.85 18.45 -5.03
N GLU A 11 2.47 19.61 -4.81
CA GLU A 11 3.92 19.70 -4.63
C GLU A 11 4.42 19.00 -3.36
N ARG A 12 3.55 18.74 -2.39
CA ARG A 12 3.92 18.15 -1.08
C ARG A 12 3.70 16.65 -1.03
N GLU A 13 2.74 16.13 -1.79
CA GLU A 13 2.32 14.74 -1.71
C GLU A 13 1.51 14.29 -2.93
N ALA A 14 1.54 12.99 -3.17
CA ALA A 14 0.62 12.26 -4.03
C ALA A 14 -0.21 11.29 -3.17
N ILE A 15 -1.53 11.35 -3.30
CA ILE A 15 -2.50 10.48 -2.62
C ILE A 15 -3.18 9.60 -3.65
N PHE A 16 -3.17 8.30 -3.39
CA PHE A 16 -3.87 7.29 -4.20
C PHE A 16 -4.92 6.60 -3.36
N THR A 17 -6.12 6.45 -3.90
CA THR A 17 -7.20 5.68 -3.27
C THR A 17 -7.71 4.63 -4.24
N VAL A 18 -7.67 3.37 -3.84
CA VAL A 18 -8.21 2.22 -4.58
C VAL A 18 -9.32 1.59 -3.73
N GLU A 19 -10.49 1.36 -4.31
CA GLU A 19 -11.60 0.67 -3.65
C GLU A 19 -12.30 -0.29 -4.63
N ASP A 20 -12.70 -1.45 -4.14
CA ASP A 20 -13.50 -2.42 -4.88
C ASP A 20 -14.75 -2.86 -4.08
N GLU A 21 -15.64 -3.59 -4.74
CA GLU A 21 -16.90 -4.09 -4.16
C GLU A 21 -16.74 -5.42 -3.39
N GLY A 22 -15.56 -6.04 -3.41
CA GLY A 22 -15.29 -7.33 -2.78
C GLY A 22 -15.29 -7.28 -1.25
N ASP A 23 -15.28 -8.44 -0.61
CA ASP A 23 -15.36 -8.59 0.85
C ASP A 23 -14.17 -8.05 1.62
N GLY A 24 -13.11 -7.68 0.91
CA GLY A 24 -11.86 -7.21 1.47
C GLY A 24 -11.13 -8.32 2.21
N PHE A 25 -10.17 -7.95 3.05
CA PHE A 25 -9.35 -8.88 3.81
C PHE A 25 -8.81 -8.19 5.07
N ASN A 26 -8.51 -8.99 6.10
CA ASN A 26 -7.85 -8.47 7.29
C ASN A 26 -6.34 -8.35 7.04
N VAL A 27 -5.86 -7.12 6.92
CA VAL A 27 -4.42 -6.82 6.70
C VAL A 27 -3.55 -7.39 7.83
N ARG A 28 -4.08 -7.49 9.05
CA ARG A 28 -3.35 -8.00 10.22
C ARG A 28 -3.16 -9.52 10.21
N GLU A 29 -3.90 -10.23 9.35
CA GLU A 29 -3.79 -11.68 9.17
C GLU A 29 -2.86 -12.06 8.02
N ILE A 30 -2.26 -11.08 7.33
CA ILE A 30 -1.29 -11.35 6.27
C ILE A 30 -0.05 -12.02 6.90
N PRO A 31 0.36 -13.21 6.41
CA PRO A 31 1.55 -13.89 6.90
C PRO A 31 2.80 -13.05 6.74
N ASP A 32 3.75 -13.19 7.69
CA ASP A 32 5.04 -12.50 7.61
C ASP A 32 5.76 -12.87 6.30
N PRO A 33 5.96 -11.91 5.37
CA PRO A 33 6.59 -12.19 4.09
C PRO A 33 8.10 -12.48 4.22
N CYS A 34 8.69 -12.24 5.39
CA CYS A 34 10.08 -12.56 5.72
C CYS A 34 10.26 -13.96 6.32
N ASP A 35 9.17 -14.67 6.62
CA ASP A 35 9.23 -16.08 7.04
C ASP A 35 9.90 -16.93 5.93
N PRO A 36 10.91 -17.77 6.25
CA PRO A 36 11.53 -18.69 5.30
C PRO A 36 10.54 -19.55 4.52
N ALA A 37 9.40 -19.94 5.12
CA ALA A 37 8.34 -20.69 4.45
C ALA A 37 7.65 -19.91 3.31
N ASN A 38 7.72 -18.57 3.35
CA ASN A 38 7.17 -17.67 2.34
C ASN A 38 8.22 -17.24 1.29
N LEU A 39 9.50 -17.58 1.47
CA LEU A 39 10.60 -17.12 0.61
C LEU A 39 10.42 -17.51 -0.86
N PHE A 40 9.94 -18.72 -1.13
CA PHE A 40 9.74 -19.25 -2.49
C PHE A 40 8.36 -18.94 -3.09
N LYS A 41 7.48 -18.19 -2.40
CA LYS A 41 6.20 -17.77 -2.97
C LYS A 41 6.43 -16.71 -4.05
N SER A 42 5.90 -16.96 -5.24
CA SER A 42 5.98 -16.05 -6.40
C SER A 42 4.98 -14.89 -6.34
N ASN A 43 4.10 -14.85 -5.35
CA ASN A 43 3.04 -13.86 -5.18
C ASN A 43 2.94 -13.40 -3.71
N GLY A 44 1.97 -12.52 -3.40
CA GLY A 44 1.70 -12.08 -2.02
C GLY A 44 2.63 -10.99 -1.50
N ARG A 45 3.40 -10.32 -2.37
CA ARG A 45 4.33 -9.25 -1.98
C ARG A 45 3.74 -7.85 -2.01
N GLY A 46 2.52 -7.69 -2.53
CA GLY A 46 1.92 -6.36 -2.76
C GLY A 46 1.88 -5.50 -1.50
N VAL A 47 1.36 -6.03 -0.40
CA VAL A 47 1.26 -5.29 0.88
C VAL A 47 2.64 -4.95 1.45
N LEU A 48 3.60 -5.87 1.37
CA LEU A 48 5.00 -5.60 1.75
C LEU A 48 5.55 -4.42 0.94
N LEU A 49 5.39 -4.43 -0.38
CA LEU A 49 5.90 -3.37 -1.25
C LEU A 49 5.23 -2.03 -0.96
N ILE A 50 3.90 -2.03 -0.75
CA ILE A 50 3.14 -0.82 -0.41
C ILE A 50 3.70 -0.19 0.88
N TYR A 51 3.89 -0.99 1.93
CA TYR A 51 4.44 -0.49 3.20
C TYR A 51 5.90 -0.02 3.11
N ASN A 52 6.70 -0.55 2.17
CA ASN A 52 8.09 -0.11 1.99
C ASN A 52 8.23 1.14 1.11
N ILE A 53 7.28 1.37 0.20
CA ILE A 53 7.37 2.45 -0.80
C ILE A 53 6.63 3.70 -0.33
N MET A 54 5.46 3.55 0.30
CA MET A 54 4.58 4.65 0.67
C MET A 54 4.95 5.20 2.06
N ASP A 55 4.74 6.50 2.25
CA ASP A 55 4.98 7.15 3.56
C ASP A 55 3.81 6.92 4.53
N GLU A 56 2.57 6.86 4.02
CA GLU A 56 1.39 6.51 4.80
C GLU A 56 0.51 5.52 4.04
N VAL A 57 -0.06 4.56 4.78
CA VAL A 57 -0.91 3.50 4.25
C VAL A 57 -2.07 3.29 5.21
N GLU A 58 -3.30 3.40 4.69
CA GLU A 58 -4.52 3.22 5.46
C GLU A 58 -5.48 2.30 4.70
N TYR A 59 -5.84 1.17 5.31
CA TYR A 59 -6.89 0.29 4.83
C TYR A 59 -8.20 0.61 5.56
N SER A 60 -9.34 0.51 4.87
CA SER A 60 -10.65 0.51 5.54
C SER A 60 -10.78 -0.69 6.47
N GLU A 61 -11.70 -0.62 7.43
CA GLU A 61 -12.00 -1.73 8.34
C GLU A 61 -12.35 -3.02 7.61
N ARG A 62 -13.12 -2.93 6.51
CA ARG A 62 -13.44 -4.07 5.64
C ARG A 62 -12.22 -4.58 4.84
N GLY A 63 -11.19 -3.74 4.64
CA GLY A 63 -10.00 -4.08 3.86
C GLY A 63 -10.18 -4.01 2.34
N ASN A 64 -11.31 -3.49 1.85
CA ASN A 64 -11.60 -3.33 0.41
C ASN A 64 -11.31 -1.91 -0.12
N ARG A 65 -10.85 -0.99 0.73
CA ARG A 65 -10.34 0.33 0.34
C ARG A 65 -8.93 0.51 0.90
N LEU A 66 -8.03 0.97 0.04
CA LEU A 66 -6.65 1.33 0.36
C LEU A 66 -6.40 2.79 -0.01
N LYS A 67 -5.92 3.57 0.94
CA LYS A 67 -5.38 4.92 0.75
C LYS A 67 -3.86 4.88 0.97
N MET A 68 -3.11 5.44 0.03
CA MET A 68 -1.65 5.52 0.06
C MET A 68 -1.22 6.97 -0.13
N VAL A 69 -0.22 7.41 0.65
CA VAL A 69 0.39 8.75 0.52
C VAL A 69 1.88 8.59 0.28
N ALA A 70 2.39 9.29 -0.73
CA ALA A 70 3.81 9.40 -1.03
C ALA A 70 4.22 10.88 -1.09
N ARG A 71 5.37 11.21 -0.50
CA ARG A 71 5.90 12.58 -0.42
C ARG A 71 7.22 12.66 -1.20
N PRO A 72 7.53 13.80 -1.85
CA PRO A 72 8.79 13.96 -2.54
C PRO A 72 9.97 13.75 -1.58
N LYS A 73 10.89 12.86 -1.95
CA LYS A 73 12.18 12.72 -1.25
C LYS A 73 13.02 13.94 -1.60
N ARG A 74 13.22 14.84 -0.65
CA ARG A 74 14.26 15.87 -0.80
C ARG A 74 15.60 15.17 -0.71
N GLU A 75 16.45 15.34 -1.72
CA GLU A 75 17.86 15.00 -1.56
C GLU A 75 18.40 15.77 -0.36
N VAL A 76 18.95 15.04 0.61
CA VAL A 76 19.76 15.65 1.65
C VAL A 76 21.09 15.98 0.96
N PRO A 77 21.52 17.25 0.90
CA PRO A 77 22.82 17.58 0.34
C PRO A 77 23.89 16.76 1.06
N ALA A 78 24.75 16.08 0.30
CA ALA A 78 25.92 15.42 0.88
C ALA A 78 26.75 16.48 1.63
N THR A 79 27.00 16.24 2.91
CA THR A 79 27.89 17.07 3.75
C THR A 79 29.34 16.77 3.41
#